data_AF-A0A3B8R529-F1
#
_entry.id   AF-A0A3B8R529-F1
#
_cell.length_a   1.000
_cell.length_b   1.000
_cell.length_c   1.000
_cell.angle_alpha   90.00
_cell.angle_beta   90.00
_cell.angle_gamma   90.00
#
_symmetry.space_group_name_H-M   'P 1'
#
loop_
_entity.id
_entity.type
_entity.pdbx_description
1 polymer ?
#
loop_
_entity_poly.entity_id
_entity_poly.type
_entity_poly.pdbx_seq_one_letter_code
_entity_poly.pdbx_strand_id
1 'polypeptide(L)'
;FDGNAAELRCPFHGFCWKLDGQLKDIPADWDFPQIDQSDFSLPEIPLAVWAGFIFINPDQNCDPFDDFIKDLAEQFERWNLGGLYKQAHAAKVMPCNWKIAQEAFCEAFHVNATHPQIMRSIGDVNSQVDVWENCSRVITAGGTHSPLLTDVSNPDLIRAMMDLDHDAEVPEIPEGVSLRTFLADRSRENLKAIAGDRAETYCDAELMDSLDYTLFPNFHPWGAFNGIVYRFRPNGNDHRSSIMECMMLAPFEGERPPAAKVHWLEEDETWSSVLGFLGKVFDQDSFNMPKVQQGLEATYMDGIVLSGYQESKVRWLHHKLTEWVGE
;
A
#
# COMPACT_ATOMS: atom_id res chain seq x y z
N PHE A 1 -20.73 8.87 15.37
CA PHE A 1 -20.98 7.60 16.07
C PHE A 1 -19.81 6.70 15.80
N ASP A 2 -19.15 6.20 16.84
CA ASP A 2 -17.99 5.28 16.73
C ASP A 2 -18.42 3.83 16.37
N GLY A 3 -19.46 3.72 15.53
CA GLY A 3 -19.86 2.53 14.78
C GLY A 3 -20.24 1.28 15.58
N ASN A 4 -21.43 1.24 16.17
CA ASN A 4 -22.10 0.00 16.56
C ASN A 4 -23.62 0.19 16.47
N ALA A 5 -24.33 -0.77 15.88
CA ALA A 5 -25.79 -0.78 15.82
C ALA A 5 -26.31 -2.21 15.89
N ALA A 6 -27.49 -2.41 16.51
CA ALA A 6 -28.18 -3.70 16.52
C ALA A 6 -29.07 -3.91 15.28
N GLU A 7 -29.36 -2.83 14.56
CA GLU A 7 -30.21 -2.81 13.36
C GLU A 7 -29.87 -1.59 12.51
N LEU A 8 -30.22 -1.64 11.22
CA LEU A 8 -30.09 -0.53 10.29
C LEU A 8 -31.44 0.15 10.16
N ARG A 9 -31.64 1.29 10.83
CA ARG A 9 -32.90 2.04 10.78
C ARG A 9 -32.74 3.30 9.94
N CYS A 10 -33.56 3.44 8.90
CA CYS A 10 -33.63 4.64 8.08
C CYS A 10 -34.09 5.83 8.95
N PRO A 11 -33.31 6.91 9.04
CA PRO A 11 -33.61 8.03 9.93
C PRO A 11 -34.81 8.86 9.47
N PHE A 12 -35.31 8.65 8.24
CA PHE A 12 -36.41 9.45 7.71
C PHE A 12 -37.78 8.90 8.12
N HIS A 13 -38.11 7.69 7.68
CA HIS A 13 -39.43 7.08 7.92
C HIS A 13 -39.37 5.85 8.82
N GLY A 14 -38.19 5.52 9.38
CA GLY A 14 -38.06 4.48 10.40
C GLY A 14 -38.12 3.04 9.87
N PHE A 15 -38.15 2.81 8.55
CA PHE A 15 -37.94 1.47 7.98
C PHE A 15 -36.66 0.88 8.55
N CYS A 16 -36.72 -0.40 8.91
CA CYS A 16 -35.63 -1.05 9.60
C CYS A 16 -35.27 -2.36 8.93
N TRP A 17 -33.97 -2.59 8.83
CA TRP A 17 -33.38 -3.84 8.39
C TRP A 17 -32.52 -4.43 9.50
N LYS A 18 -32.36 -5.75 9.50
CA LYS A 18 -31.33 -6.43 10.27
C LYS A 18 -29.94 -6.08 9.71
N LEU A 19 -28.88 -6.47 10.43
CA LEU A 19 -27.50 -6.26 9.96
C LEU A 19 -27.13 -7.12 8.74
N ASP A 20 -27.88 -8.19 8.47
CA ASP A 20 -27.77 -9.01 7.25
C ASP A 20 -28.56 -8.41 6.06
N GLY A 21 -29.14 -7.22 6.22
CA GLY A 21 -29.88 -6.54 5.16
C GLY A 21 -31.34 -6.97 5.00
N GLN A 22 -31.81 -8.01 5.70
CA GLN A 22 -33.21 -8.42 5.63
C GLN A 22 -34.14 -7.38 6.26
N LEU A 23 -35.29 -7.11 5.63
CA LEU A 23 -36.31 -6.23 6.18
C LEU A 23 -36.77 -6.75 7.56
N LYS A 24 -36.82 -5.85 8.54
CA LYS A 24 -37.12 -6.15 9.95
C LYS A 24 -38.45 -5.53 10.40
N ASP A 25 -38.67 -4.26 10.08
CA ASP A 25 -39.80 -3.49 10.59
C ASP A 25 -40.16 -2.36 9.63
N ILE A 26 -41.47 -2.17 9.43
CA ILE A 26 -42.07 -1.10 8.64
C ILE A 26 -43.02 -0.34 9.57
N PRO A 27 -42.76 0.94 9.87
CA PRO A 27 -43.72 1.75 10.60
C PRO A 27 -45.04 1.86 9.84
N ALA A 28 -46.16 1.59 10.54
CA ALA A 28 -47.50 1.50 9.94
C ALA A 28 -47.57 0.48 8.78
N ASP A 29 -46.98 -0.70 8.95
CA ASP A 29 -46.99 -1.84 8.01
C ASP A 29 -48.36 -2.13 7.36
N TRP A 30 -49.47 -1.92 8.08
CA TRP A 30 -50.84 -2.05 7.58
C TRP A 30 -51.15 -1.18 6.35
N ASP A 31 -50.42 -0.08 6.14
CA ASP A 31 -50.56 0.83 4.98
C ASP A 31 -49.66 0.42 3.80
N PHE A 32 -48.91 -0.68 3.95
CA PHE A 32 -48.02 -1.24 2.92
C PHE A 32 -48.36 -2.70 2.54
N PRO A 33 -49.62 -3.03 2.20
CA PRO A 33 -50.01 -4.40 1.84
C PRO A 33 -49.31 -4.94 0.58
N GLN A 34 -48.69 -4.08 -0.22
CA GLN A 34 -47.95 -4.44 -1.43
C GLN A 34 -46.49 -4.83 -1.19
N ILE A 35 -45.94 -4.65 0.03
CA ILE A 35 -44.55 -5.00 0.30
C ILE A 35 -44.47 -6.47 0.71
N ASP A 36 -43.78 -7.27 -0.10
CA ASP A 36 -43.28 -8.58 0.34
C ASP A 36 -41.95 -8.38 1.08
N GLN A 37 -41.83 -8.94 2.27
CA GLN A 37 -40.64 -8.79 3.10
C GLN A 37 -39.40 -9.42 2.45
N SER A 38 -39.57 -10.49 1.66
CA SER A 38 -38.43 -11.13 0.98
C SER A 38 -37.80 -10.21 -0.07
N ASP A 39 -38.62 -9.39 -0.72
CA ASP A 39 -38.24 -8.60 -1.89
C ASP A 39 -37.82 -7.17 -1.54
N PHE A 40 -37.87 -6.81 -0.25
CA PHE A 40 -37.57 -5.47 0.26
C PHE A 40 -36.32 -5.41 1.16
N SER A 41 -35.41 -6.36 0.97
CA SER A 41 -34.09 -6.37 1.63
C SER A 41 -33.17 -5.27 1.06
N LEU A 42 -32.12 -4.91 1.80
CA LEU A 42 -31.11 -3.99 1.29
C LEU A 42 -30.38 -4.60 0.09
N PRO A 43 -29.98 -3.78 -0.91
CA PRO A 43 -29.13 -4.25 -1.99
C PRO A 43 -27.82 -4.86 -1.47
N GLU A 44 -27.49 -6.05 -1.96
CA GLU A 44 -26.24 -6.73 -1.63
C GLU A 44 -25.12 -6.33 -2.61
N ILE A 45 -23.87 -6.47 -2.16
CA ILE A 45 -22.68 -6.24 -2.97
C ILE A 45 -21.74 -7.45 -2.83
N PRO A 46 -21.22 -8.01 -3.93
CA PRO A 46 -20.18 -9.03 -3.87
C PRO A 46 -19.04 -8.60 -2.96
N LEU A 47 -18.67 -9.49 -2.04
CA LEU A 47 -17.65 -9.28 -1.03
C LEU A 47 -16.71 -10.47 -1.00
N ALA A 48 -15.42 -10.17 -0.84
CA ALA A 48 -14.41 -11.17 -0.58
C ALA A 48 -13.46 -10.71 0.52
N VAL A 49 -12.82 -11.68 1.18
CA VAL A 49 -11.87 -11.41 2.26
C VAL A 49 -10.56 -12.11 1.94
N TRP A 50 -9.47 -11.34 1.91
CA TRP A 50 -8.11 -11.88 1.77
C TRP A 50 -7.18 -11.23 2.77
N ALA A 51 -6.44 -12.05 3.51
CA ALA A 51 -5.49 -11.59 4.53
C ALA A 51 -6.04 -10.55 5.52
N GLY A 52 -7.34 -10.61 5.84
CA GLY A 52 -8.03 -9.65 6.73
C GLY A 52 -8.47 -8.36 6.06
N PHE A 53 -8.17 -8.17 4.78
CA PHE A 53 -8.70 -7.08 3.95
C PHE A 53 -10.03 -7.48 3.34
N ILE A 54 -10.98 -6.54 3.33
CA ILE A 54 -12.30 -6.71 2.72
C ILE A 54 -12.28 -6.03 1.35
N PHE A 55 -12.62 -6.79 0.32
CA PHE A 55 -12.80 -6.33 -1.04
C PHE A 55 -14.28 -6.36 -1.39
N ILE A 56 -14.73 -5.34 -2.12
CA ILE A 56 -16.09 -5.24 -2.62
C ILE A 56 -16.05 -5.01 -4.13
N ASN A 57 -17.02 -5.56 -4.86
CA ASN A 57 -17.16 -5.30 -6.29
C ASN A 57 -18.58 -4.79 -6.58
N PRO A 58 -18.75 -3.58 -7.14
CA PRO A 58 -20.07 -3.07 -7.53
C PRO A 58 -20.77 -3.88 -8.63
N ASP A 59 -20.00 -4.63 -9.44
CA ASP A 59 -20.56 -5.51 -10.47
C ASP A 59 -21.06 -6.82 -9.84
N GLN A 60 -22.37 -7.05 -9.93
CA GLN A 60 -23.05 -8.23 -9.40
C GLN A 60 -22.71 -9.51 -10.16
N ASN A 61 -22.16 -9.40 -11.37
CA ASN A 61 -21.76 -10.53 -12.22
C ASN A 61 -20.24 -10.68 -12.30
N CYS A 62 -19.50 -10.10 -11.36
CA CYS A 62 -18.04 -10.15 -11.38
C CYS A 62 -17.52 -11.59 -11.32
N ASP A 63 -16.33 -11.79 -11.91
CA ASP A 63 -15.61 -13.05 -11.82
C ASP A 63 -15.25 -13.40 -10.36
N PRO A 64 -15.01 -14.69 -10.05
CA PRO A 64 -14.59 -15.12 -8.73
C PRO A 64 -13.33 -14.40 -8.23
N PHE A 65 -13.40 -13.86 -7.02
CA PHE A 65 -12.30 -13.08 -6.44
C PHE A 65 -11.02 -13.90 -6.27
N ASP A 66 -11.12 -15.17 -5.88
CA ASP A 66 -9.95 -16.04 -5.66
C ASP A 66 -9.15 -16.26 -6.95
N ASP A 67 -9.83 -16.34 -8.10
CA ASP A 67 -9.17 -16.42 -9.41
C ASP A 67 -8.50 -15.08 -9.75
N PHE A 68 -9.16 -13.96 -9.43
CA PHE A 68 -8.64 -12.61 -9.70
C PHE A 68 -7.32 -12.35 -8.96
N ILE A 69 -7.19 -12.76 -7.69
CA ILE A 69 -5.99 -12.49 -6.87
C ILE A 69 -4.96 -13.62 -6.87
N LYS A 70 -5.19 -14.70 -7.61
CA LYS A 70 -4.44 -15.96 -7.48
C LYS A 70 -2.92 -15.77 -7.47
N ASP A 71 -2.36 -15.08 -8.46
CA ASP A 71 -0.90 -14.86 -8.58
C ASP A 71 -0.32 -14.11 -7.38
N LEU A 72 -1.09 -13.17 -6.81
CA LEU A 72 -0.70 -12.45 -5.60
C LEU A 72 -0.81 -13.36 -4.37
N ALA A 73 -1.94 -14.05 -4.23
CA ALA A 73 -2.25 -14.87 -3.06
C ALA A 73 -1.22 -15.99 -2.88
N GLU A 74 -0.87 -16.71 -3.95
CA GLU A 74 0.13 -17.78 -3.94
C GLU A 74 1.51 -17.28 -3.44
N GLN A 75 1.92 -16.07 -3.85
CA GLN A 75 3.19 -15.49 -3.39
C GLN A 75 3.14 -15.05 -1.92
N PHE A 76 2.00 -14.55 -1.46
CA PHE A 76 1.81 -14.09 -0.08
C PHE A 76 1.59 -15.20 0.94
N GLU A 77 1.38 -16.46 0.52
CA GLU A 77 1.37 -17.63 1.40
C GLU A 77 2.62 -17.69 2.29
N ARG A 78 3.75 -17.20 1.76
CA ARG A 78 5.03 -17.11 2.44
C ARG A 78 5.01 -16.24 3.72
N TRP A 79 4.24 -15.15 3.73
CA TRP A 79 4.35 -14.11 4.77
C TRP A 79 3.18 -14.05 5.75
N ASN A 80 2.10 -14.82 5.53
CA ASN A 80 0.93 -14.88 6.40
C ASN A 80 0.44 -13.48 6.83
N LEU A 81 0.17 -12.61 5.85
CA LEU A 81 -0.22 -11.21 6.05
C LEU A 81 -1.43 -11.06 6.99
N GLY A 82 -2.41 -11.97 6.92
CA GLY A 82 -3.59 -11.97 7.80
C GLY A 82 -3.31 -12.29 9.27
N GLY A 83 -2.10 -12.76 9.58
CA GLY A 83 -1.62 -12.96 10.95
C GLY A 83 -1.04 -11.70 11.60
N LEU A 84 -0.97 -10.58 10.89
CA LEU A 84 -0.51 -9.30 11.42
C LEU A 84 -1.68 -8.48 11.98
N TYR A 85 -1.37 -7.44 12.76
CA TYR A 85 -2.35 -6.44 13.17
C TYR A 85 -1.98 -5.07 12.60
N LYS A 86 -2.99 -4.21 12.40
CA LYS A 86 -2.77 -2.84 11.90
C LYS A 86 -2.27 -1.94 13.03
N GLN A 87 -0.98 -1.69 13.06
CA GLN A 87 -0.27 -0.89 14.06
C GLN A 87 -0.46 0.61 13.83
N ALA A 88 -0.49 1.05 12.57
CA ALA A 88 -0.74 2.44 12.22
C ALA A 88 -1.58 2.54 10.93
N HIS A 89 -2.31 3.63 10.76
CA HIS A 89 -3.07 3.92 9.55
C HIS A 89 -3.13 5.43 9.37
N ALA A 90 -2.41 5.94 8.36
CA ALA A 90 -2.43 7.34 7.96
C ALA A 90 -3.18 7.48 6.63
N ALA A 91 -3.96 8.54 6.47
CA ALA A 91 -4.65 8.87 5.24
C ALA A 91 -4.53 10.37 4.95
N LYS A 92 -4.31 10.76 3.69
CA LYS A 92 -4.26 12.18 3.29
C LYS A 92 -4.98 12.38 1.96
N VAL A 93 -5.64 13.54 1.83
CA VAL A 93 -6.17 14.00 0.55
C VAL A 93 -5.02 14.61 -0.25
N MET A 94 -4.76 14.05 -1.42
CA MET A 94 -3.68 14.45 -2.32
C MET A 94 -4.23 15.34 -3.45
N PRO A 95 -3.60 16.48 -3.77
CA PRO A 95 -4.05 17.37 -4.85
C PRO A 95 -3.52 16.91 -6.22
N CYS A 96 -3.79 15.64 -6.54
CA CYS A 96 -3.54 15.03 -7.83
C CYS A 96 -4.51 13.87 -8.06
N ASN A 97 -4.58 13.40 -9.30
CA ASN A 97 -5.31 12.18 -9.64
C ASN A 97 -4.73 10.97 -8.90
N TRP A 98 -5.60 10.03 -8.49
CA TRP A 98 -5.17 8.82 -7.77
C TRP A 98 -4.19 7.96 -8.57
N LYS A 99 -4.24 8.02 -9.91
CA LYS A 99 -3.28 7.36 -10.80
C LYS A 99 -1.86 7.93 -10.62
N ILE A 100 -1.72 9.26 -10.69
CA ILE A 100 -0.44 9.94 -10.44
C ILE A 100 0.08 9.62 -9.03
N ALA A 101 -0.80 9.62 -8.03
CA ALA A 101 -0.42 9.30 -6.66
C ALA A 101 0.15 7.88 -6.54
N GLN A 102 -0.48 6.88 -7.15
CA GLN A 102 0.00 5.51 -7.06
C GLN A 102 1.21 5.21 -7.94
N GLU A 103 1.35 5.89 -9.09
CA GLU A 103 2.44 5.65 -10.05
C GLU A 103 3.81 5.90 -9.41
N ALA A 104 3.92 6.90 -8.52
CA ALA A 104 5.13 7.18 -7.74
C ALA A 104 5.55 6.03 -6.81
N PHE A 105 4.65 5.10 -6.50
CA PHE A 105 4.93 3.90 -5.69
C PHE A 105 5.00 2.62 -6.54
N CYS A 106 5.00 2.76 -7.87
CA CYS A 106 5.09 1.65 -8.80
C CYS A 106 6.48 1.51 -9.43
N GLU A 107 7.42 2.37 -9.10
CA GLU A 107 8.76 2.42 -9.69
C GLU A 107 9.79 3.04 -8.74
N ALA A 108 11.07 2.90 -9.10
CA ALA A 108 12.20 3.50 -8.38
C ALA A 108 13.01 4.47 -9.25
N PHE A 109 12.54 4.79 -10.46
CA PHE A 109 13.19 5.68 -11.41
C PHE A 109 13.33 7.11 -10.86
N HIS A 110 12.32 7.62 -10.14
CA HIS A 110 12.36 8.99 -9.60
C HIS A 110 13.27 9.16 -8.37
N VAL A 111 13.76 8.05 -7.79
CA VAL A 111 14.56 8.05 -6.56
C VAL A 111 15.79 8.94 -6.70
N ASN A 112 16.45 8.90 -7.86
CA ASN A 112 17.68 9.64 -8.08
C ASN A 112 17.53 11.17 -7.95
N ALA A 113 16.32 11.68 -8.21
CA ALA A 113 16.01 13.10 -8.22
C ALA A 113 15.30 13.52 -6.94
N THR A 114 14.41 12.66 -6.42
CA THR A 114 13.54 13.00 -5.29
C THR A 114 14.12 12.57 -3.95
N HIS A 115 14.82 11.43 -3.91
CA HIS A 115 15.32 10.81 -2.68
C HIS A 115 16.84 10.57 -2.73
N PRO A 116 17.69 11.58 -2.98
CA PRO A 116 19.14 11.39 -3.09
C PRO A 116 19.78 10.76 -1.84
N GLN A 117 19.14 10.89 -0.67
CA GLN A 117 19.56 10.28 0.59
C GLN A 117 19.49 8.75 0.56
N ILE A 118 18.48 8.16 -0.10
CA ILE A 118 18.31 6.70 -0.12
C ILE A 118 19.12 6.04 -1.25
N MET A 119 19.59 6.80 -2.25
CA MET A 119 20.45 6.27 -3.31
C MET A 119 21.71 5.58 -2.78
N ARG A 120 22.18 5.94 -1.57
CA ARG A 120 23.34 5.29 -0.95
C ARG A 120 23.04 3.88 -0.43
N SER A 121 21.78 3.53 -0.29
CA SER A 121 21.33 2.32 0.40
C SER A 121 20.40 1.42 -0.42
N ILE A 122 19.92 1.89 -1.57
CA ILE A 122 19.10 1.08 -2.48
C ILE A 122 19.61 1.08 -3.92
N GLY A 123 19.46 -0.08 -4.58
CA GLY A 123 19.68 -0.27 -6.01
C GLY A 123 18.46 0.16 -6.83
N ASP A 124 18.23 1.47 -6.91
CA ASP A 124 17.07 2.09 -7.57
C ASP A 124 16.94 1.68 -9.04
N VAL A 125 17.92 1.99 -9.88
CA VAL A 125 17.84 1.79 -11.34
C VAL A 125 17.99 0.34 -11.80
N ASN A 126 18.34 -0.58 -10.89
CA ASN A 126 18.44 -2.01 -11.13
C ASN A 126 17.35 -2.82 -10.41
N SER A 127 16.24 -2.16 -10.04
CA SER A 127 15.07 -2.84 -9.49
C SER A 127 14.51 -3.86 -10.49
N GLN A 128 14.15 -5.05 -9.99
CA GLN A 128 13.47 -6.06 -10.80
C GLN A 128 11.98 -5.74 -10.89
N VAL A 129 11.39 -5.86 -12.08
CA VAL A 129 9.95 -5.72 -12.30
C VAL A 129 9.37 -7.01 -12.85
N ASP A 130 8.34 -7.52 -12.18
CA ASP A 130 7.58 -8.70 -12.58
C ASP A 130 6.11 -8.31 -12.82
N VAL A 131 5.48 -8.88 -13.86
CA VAL A 131 4.10 -8.58 -14.25
C VAL A 131 3.32 -9.88 -14.46
N TRP A 132 2.15 -9.95 -13.84
CA TRP A 132 1.13 -10.98 -14.03
C TRP A 132 -0.17 -10.32 -14.55
N GLU A 133 -1.25 -11.09 -14.62
CA GLU A 133 -2.53 -10.62 -15.15
C GLU A 133 -3.10 -9.46 -14.33
N ASN A 134 -3.33 -9.70 -13.02
CA ASN A 134 -3.97 -8.73 -12.13
C ASN A 134 -3.03 -8.13 -11.08
N CYS A 135 -1.78 -8.58 -11.02
CA CYS A 135 -0.77 -7.98 -10.14
C CYS A 135 0.59 -7.77 -10.80
N SER A 136 1.39 -6.88 -10.24
CA SER A 136 2.78 -6.66 -10.61
C SER A 136 3.61 -6.38 -9.37
N ARG A 137 4.91 -6.68 -9.42
CA ARG A 137 5.85 -6.47 -8.32
C ARG A 137 7.08 -5.70 -8.79
N VAL A 138 7.59 -4.83 -7.91
CA VAL A 138 8.93 -4.26 -7.98
C VAL A 138 9.73 -4.81 -6.80
N ILE A 139 10.94 -5.32 -7.07
CA ILE A 139 11.93 -5.65 -6.05
C ILE A 139 13.09 -4.67 -6.17
N THR A 140 13.29 -3.85 -5.15
CA THR A 140 14.43 -2.93 -5.06
C THR A 140 15.42 -3.44 -4.02
N ALA A 141 16.65 -3.73 -4.44
CA ALA A 141 17.65 -4.31 -3.56
C ALA A 141 18.14 -3.29 -2.52
N GLY A 142 18.08 -3.63 -1.24
CA GLY A 142 18.62 -2.81 -0.15
C GLY A 142 20.05 -3.19 0.25
N GLY A 143 20.76 -2.34 0.99
CA GLY A 143 22.16 -2.63 1.38
C GLY A 143 23.12 -2.73 0.19
N THR A 144 22.74 -2.10 -0.92
CA THR A 144 23.55 -1.83 -2.10
C THR A 144 23.25 -0.40 -2.53
N HIS A 145 24.23 0.29 -3.12
CA HIS A 145 24.01 1.65 -3.58
C HIS A 145 23.47 1.69 -5.02
N SER A 146 22.88 2.82 -5.37
CA SER A 146 22.46 3.15 -6.73
C SER A 146 23.65 3.04 -7.69
N PRO A 147 23.50 2.35 -8.83
CA PRO A 147 24.49 2.37 -9.92
C PRO A 147 24.83 3.75 -10.48
N LEU A 148 24.04 4.79 -10.17
CA LEU A 148 24.32 6.17 -10.57
C LEU A 148 25.33 6.88 -9.65
N LEU A 149 25.65 6.30 -8.49
CA LEU A 149 26.67 6.81 -7.59
C LEU A 149 28.01 6.13 -7.85
N THR A 150 29.09 6.92 -7.81
CA THR A 150 30.47 6.43 -7.79
C THR A 150 31.04 6.54 -6.38
N ASP A 151 31.94 5.62 -6.02
CA ASP A 151 32.75 5.67 -4.80
C ASP A 151 31.95 5.72 -3.47
N VAL A 152 30.89 4.91 -3.35
CA VAL A 152 30.14 4.79 -2.08
C VAL A 152 30.87 3.84 -1.13
N SER A 153 31.22 4.34 0.06
CA SER A 153 31.91 3.55 1.07
C SER A 153 30.94 2.73 1.94
N ASN A 154 31.39 1.61 2.52
CA ASN A 154 30.58 0.84 3.48
C ASN A 154 30.05 1.70 4.63
N PRO A 155 30.84 2.62 5.24
CA PRO A 155 30.30 3.53 6.25
C PRO A 155 29.16 4.42 5.76
N ASP A 156 29.20 4.89 4.50
CA ASP A 156 28.11 5.68 3.93
C ASP A 156 26.82 4.86 3.80
N LEU A 157 26.94 3.61 3.32
CA LEU A 157 25.83 2.67 3.22
C LEU A 157 25.21 2.37 4.59
N ILE A 158 26.04 2.09 5.60
CA ILE A 158 25.57 1.79 6.96
C ILE A 158 24.84 2.99 7.54
N ARG A 159 25.38 4.20 7.41
CA ARG A 159 24.71 5.42 7.88
C ARG A 159 23.34 5.60 7.23
N ALA A 160 23.25 5.42 5.92
CA ALA A 160 21.99 5.56 5.19
C ALA A 160 20.96 4.48 5.60
N MET A 161 21.37 3.22 5.70
CA MET A 161 20.49 2.10 6.08
C MET A 161 20.02 2.17 7.54
N MET A 162 20.83 2.74 8.42
CA MET A 162 20.53 2.82 9.86
C MET A 162 20.00 4.20 10.29
N ASP A 163 19.76 5.12 9.36
CA ASP A 163 19.37 6.52 9.61
C ASP A 163 20.26 7.19 10.68
N LEU A 164 21.59 7.01 10.56
CA LEU A 164 22.56 7.55 11.52
C LEU A 164 22.92 9.00 11.19
N ASP A 165 23.06 9.82 12.23
CA ASP A 165 23.63 11.16 12.13
C ASP A 165 25.05 11.12 11.55
N HIS A 166 25.46 12.21 10.91
CA HIS A 166 26.78 12.30 10.25
C HIS A 166 27.95 11.98 11.19
N ASP A 167 27.84 12.46 12.43
CA ASP A 167 28.88 12.36 13.46
C ASP A 167 28.75 11.09 14.31
N ALA A 168 27.72 10.25 14.07
CA ALA A 168 27.54 9.02 14.81
C ALA A 168 28.61 7.98 14.45
N GLU A 169 29.02 7.20 15.45
CA GLU A 169 29.90 6.06 15.24
C GLU A 169 29.21 5.02 14.36
N VAL A 170 29.93 4.57 13.33
CA VAL A 170 29.45 3.55 12.42
C VAL A 170 29.90 2.18 12.93
N PRO A 171 28.98 1.21 13.08
CA PRO A 171 29.35 -0.15 13.45
C PRO A 171 30.40 -0.76 12.51
N GLU A 172 31.40 -1.43 13.08
CA GLU A 172 32.38 -2.17 12.31
C GLU A 172 31.79 -3.49 11.77
N ILE A 173 32.08 -3.79 10.52
CA ILE A 173 31.69 -5.06 9.90
C ILE A 173 32.71 -6.12 10.33
N PRO A 174 32.28 -7.27 10.92
CA PRO A 174 33.19 -8.33 11.30
C PRO A 174 34.01 -8.87 10.12
N GLU A 175 35.24 -9.33 10.39
CA GLU A 175 36.13 -9.88 9.37
C GLU A 175 35.47 -11.07 8.65
N GLY A 176 35.47 -11.05 7.31
CA GLY A 176 34.89 -12.10 6.47
C GLY A 176 33.37 -12.03 6.28
N VAL A 177 32.68 -11.07 6.91
CA VAL A 177 31.23 -10.86 6.73
C VAL A 177 30.97 -9.80 5.66
N SER A 178 30.03 -10.05 4.76
CA SER A 178 29.63 -9.04 3.77
C SER A 178 28.77 -7.95 4.43
N LEU A 179 28.83 -6.71 3.93
CA LEU A 179 27.99 -5.61 4.43
C LEU A 179 26.50 -5.99 4.45
N ARG A 180 26.02 -6.61 3.37
CA ARG A 180 24.61 -6.97 3.24
C ARG A 180 24.19 -8.04 4.25
N THR A 181 25.04 -9.05 4.50
CA THR A 181 24.83 -10.05 5.56
C THR A 181 24.81 -9.40 6.93
N PHE A 182 25.76 -8.51 7.22
CA PHE A 182 25.81 -7.76 8.48
C PHE A 182 24.52 -6.97 8.75
N LEU A 183 24.02 -6.26 7.74
CA LEU A 183 22.76 -5.51 7.86
C LEU A 183 21.54 -6.43 7.99
N ALA A 184 21.52 -7.56 7.26
CA ALA A 184 20.45 -8.55 7.34
C ALA A 184 20.38 -9.20 8.72
N ASP A 185 21.52 -9.59 9.30
CA ASP A 185 21.61 -10.15 10.66
C ASP A 185 21.08 -9.14 11.70
N ARG A 186 21.44 -7.87 11.56
CA ARG A 186 20.91 -6.81 12.43
C ARG A 186 19.40 -6.59 12.25
N SER A 187 18.91 -6.61 11.00
CA SER A 187 17.46 -6.55 10.71
C SER A 187 16.73 -7.73 11.36
N ARG A 188 17.31 -8.93 11.27
CA ARG A 188 16.82 -10.17 11.89
C ARG A 188 16.75 -10.05 13.41
N GLU A 189 17.80 -9.54 14.06
CA GLU A 189 17.84 -9.32 15.50
C GLU A 189 16.76 -8.34 15.97
N ASN A 190 16.57 -7.23 15.25
CA ASN A 190 15.50 -6.28 15.54
C ASN A 190 14.12 -6.93 15.38
N LEU A 191 13.94 -7.74 14.33
CA LEU A 191 12.68 -8.42 14.06
C LEU A 191 12.37 -9.50 15.10
N LYS A 192 13.38 -10.22 15.63
CA LYS A 192 13.20 -11.22 16.71
C LYS A 192 12.51 -10.64 17.93
N ALA A 193 12.78 -9.38 18.27
CA ALA A 193 12.15 -8.72 19.42
C ALA A 193 10.62 -8.57 19.28
N ILE A 194 10.09 -8.64 18.06
CA ILE A 194 8.67 -8.40 17.74
C ILE A 194 7.99 -9.67 17.19
N ALA A 195 8.72 -10.47 16.42
CA ALA A 195 8.20 -11.63 15.69
C ALA A 195 8.69 -12.98 16.23
N GLY A 196 9.53 -12.99 17.27
CA GLY A 196 10.12 -14.19 17.85
C GLY A 196 10.89 -15.02 16.82
N ASP A 197 10.74 -16.34 16.90
CA ASP A 197 11.41 -17.30 16.02
C ASP A 197 11.03 -17.15 14.54
N ARG A 198 9.92 -16.48 14.21
CA ARG A 198 9.53 -16.24 12.81
C ARG A 198 10.58 -15.42 12.07
N ALA A 199 11.33 -14.57 12.77
CA ALA A 199 12.43 -13.80 12.20
C ALA A 199 13.50 -14.68 11.55
N GLU A 200 13.72 -15.91 12.05
CA GLU A 200 14.69 -16.86 11.48
C GLU A 200 14.23 -17.48 10.16
N THR A 201 12.92 -17.43 9.89
CA THR A 201 12.39 -18.03 8.68
C THR A 201 12.71 -17.20 7.44
N TYR A 202 12.86 -15.87 7.57
CA TYR A 202 13.08 -14.95 6.45
C TYR A 202 14.51 -15.05 5.89
N CYS A 203 14.67 -15.04 4.58
CA CYS A 203 16.00 -14.93 3.98
C CYS A 203 16.51 -13.47 4.02
N ASP A 204 17.79 -13.27 3.74
CA ASP A 204 18.40 -11.92 3.76
C ASP A 204 17.73 -10.97 2.76
N ALA A 205 17.29 -11.47 1.60
CA ALA A 205 16.55 -10.65 0.64
C ALA A 205 15.20 -10.20 1.19
N GLU A 206 14.47 -11.10 1.85
CA GLU A 206 13.22 -10.74 2.53
C GLU A 206 13.47 -9.68 3.59
N LEU A 207 14.59 -9.71 4.32
CA LEU A 207 14.94 -8.76 5.39
C LEU A 207 15.55 -7.42 4.94
N MET A 208 15.91 -7.31 3.66
CA MET A 208 16.70 -6.18 3.15
C MET A 208 16.07 -5.46 1.97
N ASP A 209 15.28 -6.17 1.17
CA ASP A 209 14.76 -5.63 -0.09
C ASP A 209 13.35 -5.09 0.09
N SER A 210 13.02 -4.08 -0.73
CA SER A 210 11.66 -3.58 -0.87
C SER A 210 10.92 -4.45 -1.89
N LEU A 211 9.90 -5.17 -1.44
CA LEU A 211 9.05 -6.02 -2.29
C LEU A 211 7.67 -5.37 -2.42
N ASP A 212 7.53 -4.45 -3.36
CA ASP A 212 6.30 -3.68 -3.57
C ASP A 212 5.40 -4.35 -4.61
N TYR A 213 4.25 -4.87 -4.18
CA TYR A 213 3.23 -5.38 -5.08
C TYR A 213 2.15 -4.34 -5.36
N THR A 214 1.58 -4.39 -6.55
CA THR A 214 0.30 -3.75 -6.88
C THR A 214 -0.67 -4.81 -7.36
N LEU A 215 -1.82 -4.90 -6.71
CA LEU A 215 -3.02 -5.54 -7.21
C LEU A 215 -3.89 -4.47 -7.87
N PHE A 216 -4.21 -4.68 -9.14
CA PHE A 216 -5.09 -3.77 -9.87
C PHE A 216 -6.47 -3.68 -9.18
N PRO A 217 -7.07 -2.49 -9.07
CA PRO A 217 -6.61 -1.22 -9.63
C PRO A 217 -5.68 -0.40 -8.73
N ASN A 218 -5.72 -0.59 -7.41
CA ASN A 218 -5.20 0.42 -6.48
C ASN A 218 -4.82 -0.08 -5.08
N PHE A 219 -4.54 -1.37 -4.92
CA PHE A 219 -4.16 -1.97 -3.65
C PHE A 219 -2.70 -2.44 -3.70
N HIS A 220 -1.86 -1.98 -2.77
CA HIS A 220 -0.41 -2.17 -2.87
C HIS A 220 0.18 -2.78 -1.60
N PRO A 221 0.07 -4.10 -1.39
CA PRO A 221 0.64 -4.76 -0.24
C PRO A 221 2.15 -4.99 -0.43
N TRP A 222 2.94 -4.70 0.60
CA TRP A 222 4.36 -5.02 0.59
C TRP A 222 4.57 -6.45 1.10
N GLY A 223 5.48 -7.16 0.43
CA GLY A 223 5.93 -8.47 0.84
C GLY A 223 6.93 -8.42 1.99
N ALA A 224 7.29 -9.62 2.45
CA ALA A 224 8.26 -9.86 3.50
C ALA A 224 7.90 -9.20 4.84
N PHE A 225 8.90 -8.78 5.61
CA PHE A 225 8.71 -8.19 6.95
C PHE A 225 8.25 -6.73 6.91
N ASN A 226 8.26 -6.08 5.73
CA ASN A 226 8.04 -4.64 5.61
C ASN A 226 6.65 -4.22 6.11
N GLY A 227 5.63 -5.10 6.03
CA GLY A 227 4.33 -4.90 6.68
C GLY A 227 3.55 -3.67 6.19
N ILE A 228 3.99 -3.01 5.13
CA ILE A 228 3.39 -1.79 4.60
C ILE A 228 2.28 -2.17 3.61
N VAL A 229 1.17 -1.44 3.63
CA VAL A 229 0.12 -1.57 2.60
C VAL A 229 -0.36 -0.18 2.18
N TYR A 230 -0.23 0.14 0.89
CA TYR A 230 -0.81 1.37 0.34
C TYR A 230 -2.17 1.14 -0.30
N ARG A 231 -2.98 2.20 -0.28
CA ARG A 231 -4.24 2.25 -1.03
C ARG A 231 -4.46 3.66 -1.58
N PHE A 232 -4.77 3.75 -2.87
CA PHE A 232 -4.96 5.03 -3.56
C PHE A 232 -6.36 5.11 -4.16
N ARG A 233 -7.21 6.00 -3.67
CA ARG A 233 -8.62 6.08 -4.08
C ARG A 233 -8.92 7.39 -4.81
N PRO A 234 -9.81 7.39 -5.82
CA PRO A 234 -10.44 8.62 -6.27
C PRO A 234 -11.09 9.35 -5.07
N ASN A 235 -11.01 10.67 -5.05
CA ASN A 235 -11.78 11.47 -4.09
C ASN A 235 -13.13 11.88 -4.71
N GLY A 236 -14.08 10.93 -4.69
CA GLY A 236 -15.32 11.08 -5.45
C GLY A 236 -15.05 11.17 -6.96
N ASN A 237 -15.69 12.13 -7.62
CA ASN A 237 -15.55 12.37 -9.07
C ASN A 237 -14.53 13.49 -9.40
N ASP A 238 -13.79 14.01 -8.42
CA ASP A 238 -12.78 15.03 -8.67
C ASP A 238 -11.49 14.39 -9.20
N HIS A 239 -11.20 14.59 -10.48
CA HIS A 239 -10.00 14.05 -11.10
C HIS A 239 -8.70 14.73 -10.65
N ARG A 240 -8.77 15.86 -9.95
CA ARG A 240 -7.61 16.59 -9.39
C ARG A 240 -7.39 16.27 -7.91
N SER A 241 -8.18 15.38 -7.33
CA SER A 241 -8.07 14.99 -5.93
C SER A 241 -8.13 13.48 -5.75
N SER A 242 -7.35 12.98 -4.81
CA SER A 242 -7.34 11.57 -4.43
C SER A 242 -7.12 11.39 -2.94
N ILE A 243 -7.35 10.16 -2.47
CA ILE A 243 -7.06 9.77 -1.09
C ILE A 243 -5.93 8.75 -1.15
N MET A 244 -4.79 9.10 -0.55
CA MET A 244 -3.68 8.18 -0.33
C MET A 244 -3.75 7.66 1.11
N GLU A 245 -3.55 6.37 1.28
CA GLU A 245 -3.51 5.72 2.59
C GLU A 245 -2.28 4.85 2.72
N CYS A 246 -1.68 4.87 3.91
CA CYS A 246 -0.62 3.96 4.31
C CYS A 246 -1.01 3.25 5.60
N MET A 247 -1.03 1.93 5.55
CA MET A 247 -1.28 1.04 6.68
C MET A 247 0.02 0.35 7.05
N MET A 248 0.40 0.44 8.32
CA MET A 248 1.54 -0.30 8.88
C MET A 248 1.01 -1.49 9.64
N LEU A 249 1.43 -2.69 9.23
CA LEU A 249 1.10 -3.94 9.86
C LEU A 249 2.30 -4.45 10.67
N ALA A 250 2.04 -5.02 11.84
CA ALA A 250 3.08 -5.58 12.69
C ALA A 250 2.70 -6.98 13.18
N PRO A 251 3.69 -7.85 13.46
CA PRO A 251 3.44 -9.11 14.13
C PRO A 251 3.08 -8.86 15.61
N PHE A 252 2.44 -9.86 16.23
CA PHE A 252 2.11 -9.84 17.65
C PHE A 252 2.17 -11.25 18.22
N GLU A 253 2.39 -11.35 19.54
CA GLU A 253 2.29 -12.60 20.30
C GLU A 253 1.18 -12.48 21.34
N GLY A 254 0.43 -13.57 21.57
CA GLY A 254 -0.67 -13.60 22.52
C GLY A 254 -1.94 -12.93 21.99
N GLU A 255 -2.54 -12.05 22.77
CA GLU A 255 -3.79 -11.36 22.40
C GLU A 255 -3.53 -10.32 21.31
N ARG A 256 -4.34 -10.36 20.24
CA ARG A 256 -4.22 -9.43 19.12
C ARG A 256 -4.48 -7.99 19.59
N PRO A 257 -3.54 -7.05 19.40
CA PRO A 257 -3.78 -5.65 19.74
C PRO A 257 -4.95 -5.06 18.92
N PRO A 258 -5.67 -4.06 19.47
CA PRO A 258 -6.70 -3.37 18.70
C PRO A 258 -6.10 -2.69 17.47
N ALA A 259 -6.81 -2.74 16.36
CA ALA A 259 -6.38 -2.09 15.13
C ALA A 259 -6.36 -0.57 15.28
N ALA A 260 -5.31 0.08 14.78
CA ALA A 260 -5.22 1.53 14.76
C ALA A 260 -6.40 2.15 14.00
N LYS A 261 -6.95 3.24 14.55
CA LYS A 261 -7.90 4.09 13.82
C LYS A 261 -7.15 4.84 12.72
N VAL A 262 -7.88 5.25 11.69
CA VAL A 262 -7.31 6.09 10.63
C VAL A 262 -7.00 7.47 11.21
N HIS A 263 -5.76 7.90 11.11
CA HIS A 263 -5.36 9.28 11.29
C HIS A 263 -5.46 9.98 9.94
N TRP A 264 -6.46 10.86 9.79
CA TRP A 264 -6.60 11.70 8.61
C TRP A 264 -5.71 12.92 8.78
N LEU A 265 -4.67 13.01 7.96
CA LEU A 265 -3.74 14.12 7.99
C LEU A 265 -4.44 15.38 7.49
N GLU A 266 -4.25 16.46 8.22
CA GLU A 266 -4.63 17.79 7.77
C GLU A 266 -3.73 18.23 6.60
N GLU A 267 -4.13 19.29 5.89
CA GLU A 267 -3.45 19.75 4.67
C GLU A 267 -1.96 20.06 4.91
N ASP A 268 -1.65 20.73 6.01
CA ASP A 268 -0.30 21.14 6.43
C ASP A 268 0.42 20.12 7.32
N GLU A 269 -0.26 19.06 7.76
CA GLU A 269 0.35 17.98 8.53
C GLU A 269 1.23 17.10 7.64
N THR A 270 2.46 16.82 8.09
CA THR A 270 3.42 16.01 7.34
C THR A 270 3.22 14.52 7.61
N TRP A 271 3.47 13.67 6.61
CA TRP A 271 3.44 12.22 6.79
C TRP A 271 4.46 11.77 7.84
N SER A 272 5.62 12.43 7.90
CA SER A 272 6.67 12.16 8.90
C SER A 272 6.23 12.33 10.36
N SER A 273 5.20 13.14 10.62
CA SER A 273 4.65 13.31 11.98
C SER A 273 3.94 12.05 12.51
N VAL A 274 3.46 11.18 11.61
CA VAL A 274 2.71 9.95 11.94
C VAL A 274 3.52 8.69 11.62
N LEU A 275 4.26 8.68 10.51
CA LEU A 275 4.93 7.49 9.97
C LEU A 275 6.47 7.53 10.13
N GLY A 276 7.02 8.55 10.79
CA GLY A 276 8.46 8.66 11.03
C GLY A 276 9.27 8.70 9.73
N PHE A 277 10.27 7.82 9.60
CA PHE A 277 11.17 7.78 8.44
C PHE A 277 10.42 7.56 7.11
N LEU A 278 9.49 6.60 7.07
CA LEU A 278 8.67 6.36 5.88
C LEU A 278 7.89 7.62 5.48
N GLY A 279 7.40 8.36 6.47
CA GLY A 279 6.70 9.62 6.22
C GLY A 279 7.60 10.71 5.59
N LYS A 280 8.91 10.74 5.92
CA LYS A 280 9.85 11.68 5.25
C LYS A 280 9.97 11.40 3.75
N VAL A 281 9.86 10.14 3.33
CA VAL A 281 9.84 9.75 1.91
C VAL A 281 8.55 10.28 1.27
N PHE A 282 7.40 10.00 1.88
CA PHE A 282 6.11 10.49 1.35
C PHE A 282 6.00 12.00 1.28
N ASP A 283 6.60 12.73 2.24
CA ASP A 283 6.61 14.19 2.21
C ASP A 283 7.32 14.72 0.95
N GLN A 284 8.39 14.05 0.51
CA GLN A 284 9.12 14.39 -0.72
C GLN A 284 8.33 14.01 -1.97
N ASP A 285 7.68 12.83 -1.99
CA ASP A 285 6.84 12.40 -3.12
C ASP A 285 5.63 13.32 -3.31
N SER A 286 4.94 13.60 -2.20
CA SER A 286 3.74 14.45 -2.13
C SER A 286 4.00 15.86 -2.66
N PHE A 287 5.22 16.36 -2.54
CA PHE A 287 5.61 17.66 -3.09
C PHE A 287 5.61 17.68 -4.62
N ASN A 288 5.90 16.57 -5.28
CA ASN A 288 6.05 16.49 -6.73
C ASN A 288 4.75 16.16 -7.47
N MET A 289 3.88 15.32 -6.88
CA MET A 289 2.65 14.86 -7.54
C MET A 289 1.73 15.98 -8.07
N PRO A 290 1.50 17.10 -7.36
CA PRO A 290 0.63 18.18 -7.85
C PRO A 290 1.24 18.90 -9.06
N LYS A 291 2.58 18.94 -9.14
CA LYS A 291 3.29 19.50 -10.29
C LYS A 291 3.18 18.58 -11.50
N VAL A 292 3.20 17.25 -11.29
CA VAL A 292 2.93 16.26 -12.35
C VAL A 292 1.51 16.45 -12.88
N GLN A 293 0.50 16.58 -12.01
CA GLN A 293 -0.89 16.89 -12.41
C GLN A 293 -0.95 18.15 -13.29
N GLN A 294 -0.35 19.25 -12.85
CA GLN A 294 -0.34 20.51 -13.61
C GLN A 294 0.38 20.35 -14.96
N GLY A 295 1.49 19.62 -15.00
CA GLY A 295 2.24 19.35 -16.23
C GLY A 295 1.43 18.53 -17.24
N LEU A 296 0.74 17.48 -16.78
CA LEU A 296 -0.12 16.65 -17.63
C LEU A 296 -1.36 17.40 -18.13
N GLU A 297 -1.89 18.36 -17.39
CA GLU A 297 -3.00 19.21 -17.86
C GLU A 297 -2.55 20.28 -18.85
N ALA A 298 -1.28 20.71 -18.77
CA ALA A 298 -0.72 21.73 -19.65
C ALA A 298 0.01 21.15 -20.88
N THR A 299 0.19 19.83 -20.94
CA THR A 299 0.91 19.19 -22.05
C THR A 299 0.14 19.30 -23.37
N TYR A 300 0.88 19.45 -24.46
CA TYR A 300 0.33 19.38 -25.82
C TYR A 300 0.54 17.98 -26.45
N MET A 301 1.21 17.07 -25.75
CA MET A 301 1.41 15.70 -26.24
C MET A 301 0.11 14.91 -26.05
N ASP A 302 -0.25 14.09 -27.05
CA ASP A 302 -1.44 13.23 -27.01
C ASP A 302 -1.33 12.07 -26.01
N GLY A 303 -0.17 11.91 -25.36
CA GLY A 303 0.08 10.87 -24.37
C GLY A 303 1.38 11.11 -23.59
N ILE A 304 1.72 10.13 -22.76
CA ILE A 304 2.93 10.10 -21.95
C ILE A 304 3.95 9.12 -22.53
N VAL A 305 5.24 9.37 -22.27
CA VAL A 305 6.33 8.46 -22.62
C VAL A 305 6.86 7.85 -21.33
N LEU A 306 6.82 6.53 -21.26
CA LEU A 306 7.31 5.76 -20.13
C LEU A 306 8.59 5.01 -20.53
N SER A 307 9.50 4.84 -19.60
CA SER A 307 10.71 4.06 -19.76
C SER A 307 10.41 2.60 -20.09
N GLY A 308 11.32 1.98 -20.84
CA GLY A 308 11.12 0.61 -21.32
C GLY A 308 11.08 -0.43 -20.20
N TYR A 309 11.92 -0.27 -19.18
CA TYR A 309 12.09 -1.25 -18.10
C TYR A 309 11.64 -0.73 -16.73
N GLN A 310 12.17 0.40 -16.26
CA GLN A 310 11.95 0.87 -14.87
C GLN A 310 10.48 1.21 -14.58
N GLU A 311 9.74 1.64 -15.60
CA GLU A 311 8.30 1.91 -15.51
C GLU A 311 7.43 0.79 -16.10
N SER A 312 7.93 -0.46 -16.18
CA SER A 312 7.14 -1.58 -16.72
C SER A 312 5.86 -1.83 -15.92
N LYS A 313 5.90 -1.65 -14.59
CA LYS A 313 4.73 -1.77 -13.70
C LYS A 313 3.73 -0.63 -13.93
N VAL A 314 4.20 0.60 -14.13
CA VAL A 314 3.36 1.76 -14.51
C VAL A 314 2.71 1.53 -15.88
N ARG A 315 3.48 1.05 -16.87
CA ARG A 315 2.95 0.68 -18.19
C ARG A 315 1.87 -0.40 -18.10
N TRP A 316 2.11 -1.45 -17.30
CA TRP A 316 1.12 -2.50 -17.05
C TRP A 316 -0.17 -1.92 -16.45
N LEU A 317 -0.07 -1.01 -15.46
CA LEU A 317 -1.25 -0.33 -14.91
C LEU A 317 -2.03 0.43 -15.98
N HIS A 318 -1.37 1.18 -16.86
CA HIS A 318 -2.04 1.86 -17.96
C HIS A 318 -2.66 0.88 -18.97
N HIS A 319 -2.03 -0.27 -19.24
CA HIS A 319 -2.63 -1.30 -20.09
C HIS A 319 -3.91 -1.88 -19.46
N LYS A 320 -3.90 -2.23 -18.17
CA LYS A 320 -5.11 -2.69 -17.47
C LYS A 320 -6.17 -1.60 -17.41
N LEU A 321 -5.80 -0.35 -17.16
CA LEU A 321 -6.75 0.77 -17.23
C LEU A 321 -7.38 0.85 -18.63
N THR A 322 -6.61 0.81 -19.71
CA THR A 322 -7.16 0.83 -21.07
C THR A 322 -8.06 -0.38 -21.37
N GLU A 323 -7.75 -1.57 -20.86
CA GLU A 323 -8.60 -2.75 -21.00
C GLU A 323 -10.00 -2.54 -20.37
N TRP A 324 -10.04 -1.93 -19.18
CA TRP A 324 -11.28 -1.77 -18.41
C TRP A 324 -12.04 -0.48 -18.70
N VAL A 325 -11.34 0.60 -19.08
CA VAL A 325 -11.93 1.94 -19.27
C VAL A 325 -11.65 2.56 -20.64
N GLY A 326 -10.86 1.89 -21.49
CA GLY A 326 -10.62 2.35 -22.85
C GLY A 326 -11.87 2.23 -23.72
N GLU A 327 -11.95 3.08 -24.75
CA GLU A 327 -13.03 3.07 -25.75
C GLU A 327 -12.92 1.90 -26.75
#